data_AF-A0A239B5F7-F1
#
_entry.id   AF-A0A239B5F7-F1
#
_cell.length_a   1.000
_cell.length_b   1.000
_cell.length_c   1.000
_cell.angle_alpha   90.00
_cell.angle_beta   90.00
_cell.angle_gamma   90.00
#
_symmetry.space_group_name_H-M   'P 1'
#
loop_
_entity.id
_entity.type
_entity.pdbx_description
1 polymer ?
#
loop_
_entity_poly.entity_id
_entity_poly.type
_entity_poly.pdbx_seq_one_letter_code
_entity_poly.pdbx_strand_id
1 'polypeptide(L)'
;MEQQKLPNVTISLVLGIISFIACCCSSGIGGVLFSGIALFLANKDKKTLEASGDPSIYTNASQLNTARIIAIIGLVISALILIWSIYQIIAIGGWEAYMEQQRQMMEDLGLPSS
;
A
#
# COMPACT_ATOMS: atom_id res chain seq x y z
N MET A 1 21.64 24.57 -17.29
CA MET A 1 21.80 23.51 -16.29
C MET A 1 20.96 22.33 -16.74
N GLU A 2 21.51 21.11 -16.76
CA GLU A 2 20.74 19.91 -17.10
C GLU A 2 19.75 19.63 -15.96
N GLN A 3 18.46 19.55 -16.29
CA GLN A 3 17.43 19.25 -15.29
C GLN A 3 17.48 17.78 -14.90
N GLN A 4 17.67 17.49 -13.61
CA GLN A 4 17.80 16.14 -13.09
C GLN A 4 16.45 15.62 -12.57
N LYS A 5 16.20 14.31 -12.69
CA LYS A 5 14.99 13.69 -12.14
C LYS A 5 15.26 13.19 -10.73
N LEU A 6 14.36 13.48 -9.78
CA LEU A 6 14.37 12.84 -8.47
C LEU A 6 14.18 11.32 -8.63
N PRO A 7 15.07 10.49 -8.08
CA PRO A 7 15.04 9.04 -8.28
C PRO A 7 13.89 8.36 -7.52
N ASN A 8 13.42 8.91 -6.39
CA ASN A 8 12.46 8.21 -5.55
C ASN A 8 10.99 8.48 -5.94
N VAL A 9 10.70 9.51 -6.74
CA VAL A 9 9.34 9.79 -7.24
C VAL A 9 8.77 8.60 -8.02
N THR A 10 9.54 8.07 -8.98
CA THR A 10 9.10 6.92 -9.81
C THR A 10 8.92 5.66 -8.96
N ILE A 11 9.86 5.40 -8.04
CA ILE A 11 9.80 4.24 -7.14
C ILE A 11 8.58 4.32 -6.23
N SER A 12 8.29 5.50 -5.67
CA SER A 12 7.14 5.73 -4.82
C SER A 12 5.82 5.53 -5.57
N LEU A 13 5.76 5.97 -6.84
CA LEU A 13 4.59 5.76 -7.70
C LEU A 13 4.34 4.27 -7.98
N VAL A 14 5.40 3.52 -8.32
CA VAL A 14 5.33 2.08 -8.59
C VAL A 14 4.97 1.31 -7.32
N LEU A 15 5.59 1.62 -6.17
CA LEU A 15 5.21 1.02 -4.88
C LEU A 15 3.74 1.32 -4.52
N GLY A 16 3.25 2.52 -4.85
CA GLY A 16 1.84 2.88 -4.67
C GLY A 16 0.90 1.99 -5.49
N ILE A 17 1.21 1.71 -6.75
CA ILE A 17 0.40 0.81 -7.59
C ILE A 17 0.49 -0.64 -7.09
N ILE A 18 1.69 -1.10 -6.74
CA ILE A 18 1.91 -2.45 -6.19
C ILE A 18 1.14 -2.63 -4.87
N SER A 19 0.97 -1.56 -4.08
CA SER A 19 0.21 -1.62 -2.83
C SER A 19 -1.24 -2.06 -3.03
N PHE A 20 -1.87 -1.74 -4.16
CA PHE A 20 -3.23 -2.22 -4.48
C PHE A 20 -3.27 -3.73 -4.73
N ILE A 21 -2.28 -4.25 -5.46
CA ILE A 21 -2.16 -5.70 -5.71
C ILE A 21 -1.84 -6.44 -4.41
N ALA A 22 -0.90 -5.90 -3.62
CA ALA A 22 -0.53 -6.45 -2.32
C ALA A 22 -1.70 -6.39 -1.33
N CYS A 23 -2.56 -5.36 -1.40
CA CYS A 23 -3.76 -5.24 -0.57
C CYS A 23 -4.70 -6.43 -0.76
N CYS A 24 -4.93 -6.87 -2.00
CA CYS A 24 -5.82 -8.00 -2.30
C CYS A 24 -5.24 -9.36 -1.91
N CYS A 25 -3.92 -9.56 -2.03
CA CYS A 25 -3.30 -10.87 -1.78
C CYS A 25 -2.90 -11.14 -0.33
N SER A 26 -2.91 -10.13 0.55
CA SER A 26 -2.42 -10.26 1.94
C SER A 26 -3.33 -9.63 2.99
N SER A 27 -4.64 -9.70 2.77
CA SER A 27 -5.68 -9.20 3.71
C SER A 27 -5.47 -7.72 4.12
N GLY A 28 -4.94 -6.90 3.22
CA GLY A 28 -4.66 -5.48 3.47
C GLY A 28 -3.31 -5.16 4.15
N ILE A 29 -2.63 -6.13 4.78
CA ILE A 29 -1.39 -5.89 5.55
C ILE A 29 -0.24 -5.46 4.64
N GLY A 30 -0.04 -6.17 3.52
CA GLY A 30 1.00 -5.82 2.54
C GLY A 30 0.74 -4.46 1.89
N GLY A 31 -0.54 -4.10 1.71
CA GLY A 31 -0.95 -2.80 1.18
C GLY A 31 -0.53 -1.63 2.07
N VAL A 32 -0.74 -1.76 3.40
CA VAL A 32 -0.35 -0.74 4.38
C VAL A 32 1.17 -0.59 4.46
N LEU A 33 1.91 -1.70 4.42
CA LEU A 33 3.38 -1.66 4.50
C LEU A 33 4.00 -0.98 3.27
N PHE A 34 3.58 -1.39 2.07
CA PHE A 34 4.08 -0.83 0.81
C PHE A 34 3.72 0.64 0.63
N SER A 35 2.49 1.02 0.96
CA SER A 35 2.06 2.42 0.89
C SER A 35 2.76 3.30 1.94
N GLY A 36 3.05 2.77 3.12
CA GLY A 36 3.87 3.44 4.13
C GLY A 36 5.31 3.69 3.68
N ILE A 37 5.96 2.70 3.06
CA ILE A 37 7.31 2.85 2.49
C ILE A 37 7.31 3.84 1.33
N ALA A 38 6.31 3.79 0.45
CA ALA A 38 6.14 4.75 -0.64
C ALA A 38 6.07 6.20 -0.12
N LEU A 39 5.26 6.43 0.92
CA LEU A 39 5.11 7.74 1.56
C LEU A 39 6.42 8.21 2.19
N PHE A 40 7.15 7.31 2.86
CA PHE A 40 8.45 7.63 3.46
C PHE A 40 9.48 8.07 2.41
N LEU A 41 9.56 7.34 1.28
CA LEU A 41 10.46 7.68 0.18
C LEU A 41 10.12 9.04 -0.44
N ALA A 42 8.84 9.33 -0.64
CA ALA A 42 8.39 10.61 -1.16
C ALA A 42 8.60 11.78 -0.17
N ASN A 43 8.47 11.54 1.14
CA ASN A 43 8.82 12.54 2.16
C ASN A 43 10.33 12.83 2.16
N LYS A 44 11.15 11.81 1.93
CA LYS A 44 12.60 11.97 1.84
C LYS A 44 13.00 12.81 0.63
N ASP A 45 12.39 12.57 -0.52
CA ASP A 45 12.57 13.39 -1.73
C ASP A 45 12.12 14.84 -1.54
N LYS A 46 11.01 15.07 -0.82
CA LYS A 46 10.56 16.43 -0.48
C LYS A 46 11.59 17.17 0.35
N LYS A 47 12.18 16.50 1.34
CA LYS A 47 13.23 17.06 2.18
C LYS A 47 14.49 17.37 1.38
N THR A 48 14.86 16.52 0.42
CA THR A 48 15.96 16.78 -0.52
C THR A 48 15.66 18.00 -1.39
N LEU A 49 14.44 18.12 -1.93
CA LEU A 49 14.01 19.28 -2.72
C LEU A 49 14.09 20.59 -1.92
N GLU A 50 13.64 20.56 -0.67
CA GLU A 50 13.70 21.70 0.25
C GLU A 50 15.15 22.04 0.66
N ALA A 51 16.01 21.04 0.82
CA ALA A 51 17.42 21.23 1.16
C ALA A 51 18.27 21.76 -0.01
N SER A 52 17.91 21.42 -1.25
CA SER A 52 18.61 21.89 -2.45
C SER A 52 18.37 23.37 -2.77
N GLY A 53 17.35 24.01 -2.19
CA GLY A 53 17.08 25.45 -2.30
C GLY A 53 16.65 25.96 -3.68
N ASP A 54 16.82 25.17 -4.74
CA ASP A 54 16.51 25.54 -6.12
C ASP A 54 15.65 24.46 -6.82
N PRO A 55 14.32 24.65 -6.92
CA PRO A 55 13.43 23.71 -7.58
C PRO A 55 13.60 23.68 -9.11
N SER A 56 14.33 24.64 -9.72
CA SER A 56 14.57 24.70 -11.17
C SER A 56 15.42 23.54 -11.69
N ILE A 57 16.21 22.94 -10.80
CA ILE A 57 17.11 21.83 -11.12
C ILE A 57 16.33 20.52 -11.31
N TYR A 58 15.08 20.44 -10.84
CA TYR A 58 14.29 19.21 -10.81
C TYR A 58 13.03 19.26 -11.68
N THR A 59 12.98 18.43 -12.72
CA THR A 59 11.82 18.37 -13.65
C THR A 59 10.57 17.74 -13.05
N ASN A 60 10.74 16.82 -12.11
CA ASN A 60 9.68 16.00 -11.54
C ASN A 60 9.29 16.42 -10.12
N ALA A 61 9.69 17.62 -9.68
CA ALA A 61 9.25 18.20 -8.41
C ALA A 61 7.71 18.30 -8.31
N SER A 62 7.03 18.55 -9.43
CA SER A 62 5.56 18.52 -9.50
C SER A 62 4.98 17.10 -9.30
N GLN A 63 5.63 16.08 -9.87
CA GLN A 63 5.22 14.67 -9.75
C GLN A 63 5.42 14.12 -8.33
N LEU A 64 6.32 14.70 -7.55
CA LEU A 64 6.51 14.35 -6.15
C LEU A 64 5.23 14.51 -5.33
N ASN A 65 4.49 15.61 -5.55
CA ASN A 65 3.22 15.85 -4.88
C ASN A 65 2.17 14.81 -5.30
N THR A 66 2.12 14.47 -6.58
CA THR A 66 1.26 13.39 -7.09
C THR A 66 1.59 12.05 -6.46
N ALA A 67 2.87 11.68 -6.37
CA ALA A 67 3.29 10.42 -5.74
C ALA A 67 2.91 10.36 -4.26
N ARG A 68 3.04 11.48 -3.52
CA ARG A 68 2.57 11.55 -2.12
C ARG A 68 1.06 11.37 -2.02
N ILE A 69 0.28 12.04 -2.87
CA ILE A 69 -1.18 11.91 -2.88
C ILE A 69 -1.59 10.46 -3.15
N ILE A 70 -0.99 9.82 -4.15
CA ILE A 70 -1.27 8.41 -4.48
C ILE A 70 -0.91 7.49 -3.32
N ALA A 71 0.26 7.69 -2.68
CA ALA A 71 0.67 6.90 -1.53
C ALA A 71 -0.29 7.04 -0.35
N ILE A 72 -0.78 8.26 -0.06
CA ILE A 72 -1.78 8.51 0.98
C ILE A 72 -3.10 7.80 0.64
N ILE A 73 -3.59 7.93 -0.59
CA ILE A 73 -4.83 7.29 -1.04
C ILE A 73 -4.72 5.77 -0.88
N GLY A 74 -3.61 5.17 -1.33
CA GLY A 74 -3.37 3.73 -1.18
C GLY A 74 -3.32 3.29 0.29
N LEU A 75 -2.70 4.10 1.17
CA LEU A 75 -2.65 3.82 2.60
C LEU A 75 -4.04 3.88 3.25
N VAL A 76 -4.85 4.89 2.91
CA VAL A 76 -6.21 5.02 3.45
C VAL A 76 -7.10 3.87 2.99
N ILE A 77 -7.06 3.52 1.70
CA ILE A 77 -7.87 2.41 1.16
C ILE A 77 -7.46 1.08 1.80
N SER A 78 -6.15 0.80 1.88
CA SER A 78 -5.67 -0.44 2.50
C SER A 78 -6.01 -0.52 3.98
N ALA A 79 -5.93 0.59 4.73
CA ALA A 79 -6.34 0.66 6.12
C ALA A 79 -7.84 0.40 6.31
N LEU A 80 -8.70 0.97 5.46
CA LEU A 80 -10.14 0.72 5.50
C LEU A 80 -10.48 -0.75 5.23
N ILE A 81 -9.82 -1.36 4.24
CA ILE A 81 -10.00 -2.79 3.92
C ILE A 81 -9.54 -3.66 5.09
N LEU A 82 -8.42 -3.33 5.73
CA LEU A 82 -7.90 -4.07 6.88
C LEU A 82 -8.88 -4.02 8.06
N ILE A 83 -9.43 -2.83 8.38
CA ILE A 83 -10.47 -2.66 9.40
C ILE A 83 -11.71 -3.48 9.05
N TRP A 84 -12.14 -3.46 7.79
CA TRP A 84 -13.32 -4.18 7.35
C TRP A 84 -13.13 -5.71 7.42
N SER A 85 -11.96 -6.23 7.05
CA SER A 85 -11.59 -7.63 7.23
C SER A 85 -11.59 -8.05 8.69
N ILE A 86 -11.03 -7.23 9.59
CA ILE A 86 -11.06 -7.49 11.04
C ILE A 86 -12.50 -7.53 11.55
N TYR A 87 -13.35 -6.59 11.11
CA TYR A 87 -14.75 -6.55 11.50
C TYR A 87 -15.51 -7.81 11.05
N GLN A 88 -15.30 -8.27 9.81
CA GLN A 88 -15.87 -9.52 9.30
C GLN A 88 -15.48 -10.73 10.15
N ILE A 89 -14.19 -10.86 10.49
CA ILE A 89 -13.69 -11.96 11.34
C ILE A 89 -14.37 -11.95 12.72
N ILE A 90 -14.51 -10.78 13.34
CA ILE A 90 -15.17 -10.66 14.65
C ILE A 90 -16.67 -10.94 14.53
N ALA A 91 -17.33 -10.45 13.48
CA ALA A 91 -18.77 -10.62 13.25
C ALA A 91 -19.17 -12.08 12.96
N ILE A 92 -18.30 -12.86 12.33
CA ILE A 92 -18.51 -14.29 12.03
C ILE A 92 -18.38 -15.18 13.28
N GLY A 93 -17.93 -14.64 14.41
CA GLY A 93 -17.73 -15.40 15.65
C GLY A 93 -16.26 -15.61 16.01
N GLY A 94 -15.35 -14.83 15.41
CA GLY A 94 -13.92 -14.88 15.67
C GLY A 94 -13.18 -15.81 14.71
N TRP A 95 -11.88 -15.97 14.99
CA TRP A 95 -10.97 -16.74 14.13
C TRP A 95 -11.36 -18.22 14.01
N GLU A 96 -11.95 -18.80 15.07
CA GLU A 96 -12.39 -20.19 15.10
C GLU A 96 -13.53 -20.46 14.11
N ALA A 97 -14.59 -19.63 14.12
CA ALA A 97 -15.72 -19.77 13.21
C ALA A 97 -15.31 -19.57 11.74
N TYR A 98 -14.37 -18.66 11.47
CA TYR A 98 -13.81 -18.45 10.13
C TYR A 98 -13.05 -19.69 9.63
N MET A 99 -12.22 -20.29 10.49
CA MET A 99 -11.48 -21.52 10.16
C MET A 99 -12.41 -22.70 9.93
N GLU A 100 -13.48 -22.82 10.72
CA GLU A 100 -14.44 -23.91 10.61
C GLU A 100 -15.30 -23.80 9.33
N GLN A 101 -15.71 -22.58 8.97
CA GLN A 101 -16.43 -22.31 7.71
C GLN A 101 -15.53 -22.58 6.50
N GLN A 102 -14.24 -22.22 6.56
CA GLN A 102 -13.28 -22.59 5.50
C GLN A 102 -13.12 -24.11 5.39
N ARG A 103 -13.04 -24.81 6.52
CA ARG A 103 -12.86 -26.25 6.55
C ARG A 103 -14.06 -26.97 5.95
N GLN A 104 -15.28 -26.58 6.31
CA GLN A 104 -16.51 -27.14 5.74
C GLN A 104 -16.61 -26.90 4.23
N MET A 105 -16.22 -25.72 3.75
CA MET A 105 -16.21 -25.42 2.31
C MET A 105 -15.19 -26.28 1.53
N MET A 106 -14.04 -26.57 2.13
CA MET A 106 -13.03 -27.46 1.55
C MET A 106 -13.48 -28.93 1.53
N GLU A 107 -14.16 -29.36 2.60
CA GLU A 107 -14.76 -30.70 2.71
C GLU A 107 -15.88 -30.88 1.66
N ASP A 108 -16.75 -29.88 1.46
CA ASP A 108 -17.79 -29.89 0.41
C ASP A 108 -17.22 -29.91 -1.01
N LEU A 109 -16.03 -29.33 -1.24
CA LEU A 109 -15.33 -29.39 -2.51
C LEU A 109 -14.58 -30.72 -2.74
N GLY A 110 -14.63 -31.64 -1.77
CA GLY A 110 -13.99 -32.96 -1.83
C GLY A 110 -12.46 -32.92 -1.68
N LEU A 111 -11.89 -31.82 -1.18
CA LEU A 111 -10.44 -31.69 -0.97
C LEU A 111 -10.09 -32.12 0.47
N PRO A 112 -9.15 -33.07 0.67
CA PRO A 112 -8.81 -33.56 1.99
C PRO A 112 -8.13 -32.46 2.83
N SER A 113 -8.70 -32.15 3.99
CA SER A 113 -8.06 -31.31 5.02
C SER A 113 -7.06 -32.15 5.81
N SER A 114 -5.80 -32.16 5.38
CA SER A 114 -4.67 -32.76 6.11
C SER A 114 -4.14 -31.83 7.19
#